data_AF-J3ER82-F1
#
_entry.id   AF-J3ER82-F1
#
_cell.length_a   1.000
_cell.length_b   1.000
_cell.length_c   1.000
_cell.angle_alpha   90.00
_cell.angle_beta   90.00
_cell.angle_gamma   90.00
#
_symmetry.space_group_name_H-M   'P 1'
#
loop_
_entity.id
_entity.type
_entity.pdbx_description
1 polymer ?
#
loop_
_entity_poly.entity_id
_entity_poly.type
_entity_poly.pdbx_seq_one_letter_code
_entity_poly.pdbx_strand_id
1 'polypeptide(L)'
;MSSNYISDGEREYLEKRKAEAAAMELFFEAKNNELVGDIKTYKGINYRMHQRGHYQCVDLPPLSGLDGSFTSTFSLHKIIDDIERMKKLPKSGK
;
A
#
# COMPACT_ATOMS: atom_id res chain seq x y z
N MET A 1 -21.93 -38.30 -22.47
CA MET A 1 -21.91 -37.39 -21.30
C MET A 1 -21.27 -38.16 -20.17
N SER A 2 -20.01 -37.88 -19.87
CA SER A 2 -19.28 -38.51 -18.76
C SER A 2 -19.71 -37.86 -17.45
N SER A 3 -20.52 -38.59 -16.68
CA SER A 3 -20.88 -38.23 -15.31
C SER A 3 -19.62 -38.40 -14.46
N ASN A 4 -18.91 -37.30 -14.20
CA ASN A 4 -17.83 -37.30 -13.22
C ASN A 4 -18.46 -37.57 -11.85
N TYR A 5 -18.43 -38.83 -11.41
CA TYR A 5 -18.83 -39.21 -10.08
C TYR A 5 -17.77 -38.70 -9.12
N ILE A 6 -18.05 -37.57 -8.47
CA ILE A 6 -17.19 -37.00 -7.42
C ILE A 6 -17.56 -37.72 -6.13
N SER A 7 -16.59 -38.37 -5.50
CA SER A 7 -16.86 -39.02 -4.21
C SER A 7 -17.19 -37.97 -3.13
N ASP A 8 -17.93 -38.36 -2.09
CA ASP A 8 -18.27 -37.43 -1.01
C ASP A 8 -17.02 -36.82 -0.35
N GLY A 9 -15.93 -37.59 -0.24
CA GLY A 9 -14.64 -37.09 0.24
C GLY A 9 -13.97 -36.07 -0.69
N GLU A 10 -14.13 -36.21 -2.01
CA GLU A 10 -13.66 -35.21 -2.97
C GLU A 10 -14.52 -33.92 -2.92
N ARG A 11 -15.83 -34.03 -2.65
CA ARG A 11 -16.69 -32.85 -2.46
C ARG A 11 -16.28 -32.08 -1.21
N GLU A 12 -16.12 -32.75 -0.07
CA GLU A 12 -15.69 -32.11 1.18
C GLU A 12 -14.30 -31.47 1.04
N TYR A 13 -13.37 -32.15 0.36
CA TYR A 13 -12.04 -31.61 0.10
C TYR A 13 -12.08 -30.34 -0.76
N LEU A 14 -12.91 -30.33 -1.81
CA LEU A 14 -13.08 -29.17 -2.69
C LEU A 14 -13.78 -28.00 -1.96
N GLU A 15 -14.79 -28.29 -1.14
CA GLU A 15 -15.47 -27.27 -0.33
C GLU A 15 -14.54 -26.65 0.70
N LYS A 16 -13.72 -27.46 1.39
CA LYS A 16 -12.71 -26.97 2.32
C LYS A 16 -11.67 -26.08 1.63
N ARG A 17 -11.15 -26.50 0.47
CA ARG A 17 -10.21 -25.69 -0.32
C ARG A 17 -10.82 -24.37 -0.81
N LYS A 18 -12.11 -24.37 -1.20
CA LYS A 18 -12.82 -23.15 -1.56
C LYS A 18 -12.98 -22.21 -0.37
N ALA A 19 -13.33 -22.74 0.80
CA ALA A 19 -13.46 -21.94 2.02
C ALA A 19 -12.11 -21.34 2.46
N GLU A 20 -11.03 -22.12 2.39
CA GLU A 20 -9.67 -21.64 2.68
C GLU A 20 -9.23 -20.54 1.69
N ALA A 21 -9.51 -20.71 0.40
CA ALA A 21 -9.20 -19.70 -0.62
C ALA A 21 -9.97 -18.39 -0.40
N ALA A 22 -11.27 -18.46 -0.09
CA ALA A 22 -12.08 -17.28 0.21
C ALA A 22 -11.60 -16.56 1.48
N ALA A 23 -11.22 -17.31 2.52
CA ALA A 23 -10.65 -16.74 3.74
C ALA A 23 -9.31 -16.02 3.47
N MET A 24 -8.46 -16.59 2.61
CA MET A 24 -7.21 -15.94 2.19
C MET A 24 -7.46 -14.67 1.37
N GLU A 25 -8.41 -14.68 0.45
CA GLU A 25 -8.74 -13.51 -0.37
C GLU A 25 -9.18 -12.32 0.50
N LEU A 26 -10.07 -12.56 1.46
CA LEU A 26 -10.50 -11.56 2.44
C LEU A 26 -9.35 -11.05 3.31
N PHE A 27 -8.42 -11.94 3.70
CA PHE A 27 -7.23 -11.56 4.47
C PHE A 27 -6.31 -10.63 3.68
N PHE A 28 -6.05 -10.93 2.40
CA PHE A 28 -5.23 -10.08 1.54
C PHE A 28 -5.90 -8.75 1.23
N GLU A 29 -7.21 -8.74 1.01
CA GLU A 29 -7.97 -7.51 0.79
C GLU A 29 -7.91 -6.59 2.02
N ALA A 30 -8.12 -7.13 3.21
CA ALA A 30 -8.01 -6.38 4.46
C ALA A 30 -6.60 -5.79 4.67
N LYS A 31 -5.55 -6.58 4.43
CA LYS A 31 -4.16 -6.14 4.60
C LYS A 31 -3.73 -5.09 3.57
N ASN A 32 -4.18 -5.24 2.32
CA ASN A 32 -3.89 -4.27 1.28
C ASN A 32 -4.61 -2.94 1.53
N ASN A 33 -5.84 -2.98 2.03
CA ASN A 33 -6.58 -1.78 2.41
C ASN A 33 -5.96 -1.07 3.62
N GLU A 34 -5.41 -1.81 4.59
CA GLU A 34 -4.74 -1.22 5.76
C GLU A 34 -3.45 -0.47 5.39
N LEU A 35 -2.72 -0.92 4.36
CA LEU A 35 -1.47 -0.30 3.93
C LEU A 35 -1.65 0.93 3.04
N VAL A 36 -2.82 1.07 2.43
CA VAL A 36 -3.11 2.05 1.39
C VAL A 36 -4.02 3.14 1.92
N GLY A 37 -3.63 4.41 1.72
CA GLY A 37 -4.42 5.56 2.15
C GLY A 37 -4.04 6.13 3.51
N ASP A 38 -3.35 5.36 4.35
CA ASP A 38 -2.81 5.86 5.61
C ASP A 38 -1.76 6.95 5.38
N ILE A 39 -1.98 8.11 6.00
CA ILE A 39 -1.05 9.24 5.96
C ILE A 39 0.01 9.01 7.03
N LYS A 40 1.25 8.87 6.58
CA LYS A 40 2.45 8.77 7.40
C LYS A 40 3.18 10.09 7.39
N THR A 41 3.84 10.42 8.49
CA THR A 41 4.60 11.66 8.63
C THR A 41 6.08 11.35 8.81
N TYR A 42 6.93 11.99 8.00
CA TYR A 42 8.38 11.92 8.14
C TYR A 42 8.97 13.33 8.06
N LYS A 43 9.68 13.75 9.12
CA LYS A 43 10.29 15.09 9.24
C LYS A 43 9.33 16.26 8.93
N GLY A 44 8.07 16.12 9.32
CA GLY A 44 7.01 17.11 9.10
C GLY A 44 6.39 17.09 7.71
N ILE A 45 6.73 16.11 6.87
CA ILE A 45 6.11 15.88 5.56
C ILE A 45 5.18 14.69 5.65
N ASN A 46 3.93 14.92 5.24
CA ASN A 46 2.91 13.89 5.15
C ASN A 46 3.02 13.18 3.80
N TYR A 47 2.91 11.86 3.81
CA TYR A 47 2.89 11.04 2.60
C TYR A 47 1.99 9.83 2.79
N ARG A 48 1.41 9.33 1.70
CA ARG A 48 0.54 8.16 1.71
C ARG A 48 0.93 7.19 0.61
N MET A 49 0.64 5.90 0.83
CA MET A 49 0.77 4.89 -0.21
C MET A 49 -0.52 4.83 -1.03
N HIS A 50 -0.39 4.95 -2.35
CA HIS A 50 -1.45 4.75 -3.33
C HIS A 50 -1.70 3.25 -3.54
N GLN A 51 -2.92 2.90 -3.98
CA GLN A 51 -3.32 1.50 -4.27
C GLN A 51 -2.38 0.76 -5.24
N ARG A 52 -1.66 1.49 -6.10
CA ARG A 52 -0.69 0.92 -7.05
C ARG A 52 0.71 0.70 -6.44
N GLY A 53 0.87 0.90 -5.13
CA GLY A 53 2.12 0.68 -4.42
C GLY A 53 3.12 1.84 -4.47
N HIS A 54 2.71 3.00 -4.98
CA HIS A 54 3.54 4.20 -4.99
C HIS A 54 3.25 5.09 -3.79
N TYR A 55 4.27 5.76 -3.28
CA TYR A 55 4.15 6.75 -2.21
C TYR A 55 4.06 8.14 -2.82
N GLN A 56 3.13 8.94 -2.33
CA GLN A 56 2.94 10.32 -2.75
C GLN A 56 2.89 11.21 -1.50
N CYS A 57 3.61 12.32 -1.54
CA CYS A 57 3.50 13.35 -0.51
C CYS A 57 2.16 14.07 -0.63
N VAL A 58 1.57 14.43 0.51
CA VAL A 58 0.30 15.16 0.61
C VAL A 58 0.52 16.44 1.41
N ASP A 59 -0.34 17.44 1.18
CA ASP A 59 -0.28 18.76 1.84
C ASP A 59 1.05 19.51 1.63
N LEU A 60 1.61 19.38 0.43
CA LEU A 60 2.83 20.10 0.05
C LEU A 60 2.50 21.50 -0.48
N PRO A 61 3.30 22.53 -0.14
CA PRO A 61 3.23 23.80 -0.84
C PRO A 61 3.68 23.67 -2.31
N PRO A 62 3.18 24.54 -3.22
CA PRO A 62 3.36 24.42 -4.67
C PRO A 62 4.81 24.51 -5.21
N LEU A 63 5.82 24.70 -4.36
CA LEU A 63 7.24 24.78 -4.71
C LEU A 63 8.11 23.76 -3.95
N SER A 64 7.50 22.68 -3.44
CA SER A 64 8.20 21.73 -2.55
C SER A 64 9.23 20.85 -3.25
N GLY A 65 9.14 20.68 -4.56
CA GLY A 65 9.96 19.72 -5.31
C GLY A 65 9.66 18.25 -4.96
N LEU A 66 8.56 17.99 -4.25
CA LEU A 66 8.15 16.67 -3.74
C LEU A 66 6.82 16.16 -4.36
N ASP A 67 6.38 16.77 -5.47
CA ASP A 67 5.19 16.36 -6.25
C ASP A 67 5.37 15.02 -7.02
N GLY A 68 6.42 14.28 -6.71
CA GLY A 68 6.74 13.00 -7.34
C GLY A 68 5.96 11.82 -6.77
N SER A 69 5.88 10.76 -7.57
CA SER A 69 5.42 9.43 -7.15
C SER A 69 6.64 8.55 -6.90
N PHE A 70 6.79 8.02 -5.68
CA PHE A 70 7.95 7.25 -5.25
C PHE A 70 7.63 5.77 -5.16
N THR A 71 8.54 4.89 -5.58
CA THR A 71 8.32 3.43 -5.52
C THR A 71 8.69 2.80 -4.18
N SER A 72 9.37 3.55 -3.30
CA SER A 72 9.83 3.09 -2.00
C SER A 72 9.85 4.23 -0.98
N THR A 73 9.54 3.91 0.28
CA THR A 73 9.69 4.82 1.42
C THR A 73 11.14 5.25 1.60
N PHE A 74 12.10 4.36 1.34
CA PHE A 74 13.52 4.68 1.47
C PHE A 74 13.95 5.78 0.50
N SER A 75 13.54 5.68 -0.76
CA SER A 75 13.83 6.70 -1.77
C SER A 75 13.20 8.04 -1.41
N LEU A 76 11.95 8.02 -0.91
CA LEU A 76 11.27 9.21 -0.43
C LEU A 76 12.03 9.86 0.73
N HIS A 77 12.38 9.09 1.77
CA HIS A 77 13.09 9.61 2.95
C HIS A 77 14.46 10.18 2.57
N LYS A 78 15.19 9.52 1.68
CA LYS A 78 16.48 10.03 1.18
C LYS A 78 16.33 11.39 0.48
N ILE A 79 15.31 11.56 -0.34
CA ILE A 79 15.05 12.83 -1.02
C ILE A 79 14.66 13.93 -0.02
N ILE A 80 13.84 13.59 0.98
CA ILE A 80 13.50 14.50 2.08
C ILE A 80 14.78 14.92 2.82
N ASP A 81 15.67 13.98 3.13
CA ASP A 81 16.95 14.25 3.79
C ASP A 81 17.86 15.14 2.95
N ASP A 82 17.94 14.90 1.64
CA ASP A 82 18.74 15.71 0.73
C ASP A 82 18.21 17.15 0.63
N ILE A 83 16.89 17.33 0.57
CA ILE A 83 16.25 18.67 0.54
C ILE A 83 16.42 19.38 1.90
N GLU A 84 16.35 18.64 3.02
CA GLU A 84 16.61 19.18 4.36
C GLU A 84 18.05 19.66 4.50
N ARG A 85 19.04 18.89 4.01
CA ARG A 85 20.45 19.29 3.95
C ARG A 85 20.63 20.58 3.14
N MET A 86 19.87 20.75 2.08
CA MET A 86 19.86 21.98 1.27
C MET A 86 19.10 23.14 1.93
N LYS A 87 18.52 22.96 3.13
CA LYS A 87 17.65 23.91 3.85
C LYS A 87 16.46 24.42 3.02
N LYS A 88 16.05 23.68 1.99
CA LYS A 88 14.93 24.04 1.12
C LYS A 88 13.64 23.32 1.51
N LEU A 89 13.64 22.56 2.60
CA LEU A 89 12.48 21.79 3.01
C LEU A 89 11.34 22.75 3.39
N PRO A 90 10.22 22.75 2.66
CA PRO A 90 9.07 23.51 3.09
C PRO A 90 8.52 22.84 4.34
N LYS A 91 8.71 23.50 5.48
CA LYS A 91 8.05 23.07 6.70
C LYS A 91 6.58 23.40 6.54
N SER A 92 5.72 22.39 6.61
CA SER A 92 4.28 22.60 6.80
C SER A 92 4.12 23.38 8.12
N GLY A 93 4.01 24.70 8.00
CA GLY A 93 3.82 25.60 9.14
C GLY A 93 2.48 25.29 9.80
N LYS A 94 2.53 25.05 11.11
CA LYS A 94 1.46 25.50 12.00
C LYS A 94 1.81 26.91 12.45
#